data_AF-A0A6V7XIT2-F1
#
_entry.id   AF-A0A6V7XIT2-F1
#
_cell.length_a   1.000
_cell.length_b   1.000
_cell.length_c   1.000
_cell.angle_alpha   90.00
_cell.angle_beta   90.00
_cell.angle_gamma   90.00
#
_symmetry.space_group_name_H-M   'P 1'
#
loop_
_entity.id
_entity.type
_entity.pdbx_description
1 polymer ?
#
loop_
_entity_poly.entity_id
_entity_poly.type
_entity_poly.pdbx_seq_one_letter_code
_entity_poly.pdbx_strand_id
1 'polypeptide(L)'
;MAIFKRMHQNECVFYKMMDNIENPPLPIPKIYFTKNCREEENEEDDKINKLGPQGVILMEDLTENTHITPLTKGLNEIQIMEVIKYLAHLHAYLSLPKIKEKWQKEFVTIEEMWGQSVAEEFGSAMIEQIMELDEDIVEPFKIIGNLVMKPDFVKWMKEKCENDYGVPEILTHGDLWNNNLLWYNNNPNRLAAFIDWQLAT
;
A
#
# COMPACT_ATOMS: atom_id res chain seq x y z
N MET A 1 10.75 -8.51 -10.64
CA MET A 1 11.38 -7.18 -10.77
C MET A 1 10.41 -6.09 -11.22
N ALA A 2 9.44 -6.36 -12.11
CA ALA A 2 8.41 -5.40 -12.52
C ALA A 2 7.46 -4.94 -11.40
N ILE A 3 7.09 -5.84 -10.48
CA ILE A 3 6.19 -5.54 -9.33
C ILE A 3 6.72 -4.38 -8.50
N PHE A 4 7.98 -4.47 -8.03
CA PHE A 4 8.59 -3.41 -7.23
C PHE A 4 8.72 -2.07 -7.97
N LYS A 5 8.90 -2.10 -9.31
CA LYS A 5 8.86 -0.86 -10.12
C LYS A 5 7.47 -0.21 -10.07
N ARG A 6 6.40 -1.01 -10.17
CA ARG A 6 5.01 -0.54 -10.11
C ARG A 6 4.62 -0.05 -8.70
N MET A 7 5.04 -0.77 -7.66
CA MET A 7 4.86 -0.36 -6.27
C MET A 7 5.52 1.02 -6.01
N HIS A 8 6.78 1.19 -6.40
CA HIS A 8 7.49 2.47 -6.32
C HIS A 8 6.79 3.59 -7.12
N GLN A 9 6.24 3.26 -8.29
CA GLN A 9 5.50 4.23 -9.11
C GLN A 9 4.22 4.70 -8.43
N ASN A 10 3.43 3.79 -7.84
CA ASN A 10 2.23 4.17 -7.08
C ASN A 10 2.59 5.06 -5.89
N GLU A 11 3.66 4.75 -5.15
CA GLU A 11 4.12 5.59 -4.04
C GLU A 11 4.51 7.01 -4.53
N CYS A 12 5.26 7.10 -5.63
CA CYS A 12 5.62 8.39 -6.23
C CYS A 12 4.38 9.18 -6.69
N VAL A 13 3.40 8.52 -7.30
CA VAL A 13 2.14 9.14 -7.75
C VAL A 13 1.36 9.67 -6.55
N PHE A 14 1.25 8.88 -5.48
CA PHE A 14 0.57 9.30 -4.25
C PHE A 14 1.19 10.56 -3.66
N TYR A 15 2.51 10.58 -3.45
CA TYR A 15 3.19 11.73 -2.89
C TYR A 15 3.06 12.98 -3.77
N LYS A 16 3.19 12.84 -5.10
CA LYS A 16 2.94 13.95 -6.04
C LYS A 16 1.50 14.46 -5.98
N MET A 17 0.53 13.57 -5.80
CA MET A 17 -0.87 13.97 -5.67
C MET A 17 -1.09 14.80 -4.40
N MET A 18 -0.43 14.44 -3.30
CA MET A 18 -0.54 15.16 -2.01
C MET A 18 0.26 16.47 -1.97
N ASP A 19 1.43 16.53 -2.63
CA ASP A 19 2.30 17.73 -2.66
C ASP A 19 1.62 18.97 -3.26
N ASN A 20 0.61 18.76 -4.10
CA ASN A 20 -0.18 19.84 -4.72
C ASN A 20 -1.25 20.42 -3.79
N ILE A 21 -1.32 20.00 -2.52
CA ILE A 21 -2.37 20.39 -1.57
C ILE A 21 -1.72 21.18 -0.43
N GLU A 22 -2.11 22.45 -0.25
CA GLU A 22 -1.58 23.33 0.80
C GLU A 22 -1.78 22.74 2.22
N ASN A 23 -2.88 22.02 2.42
CA ASN A 23 -3.17 21.26 3.64
C ASN A 23 -3.63 19.85 3.28
N PRO A 24 -2.71 18.87 3.14
CA PRO A 24 -3.06 17.51 2.80
C PRO A 24 -4.07 16.93 3.80
N PRO A 25 -4.99 16.05 3.37
CA PRO A 25 -6.05 15.51 4.22
C PRO A 25 -5.54 14.61 5.36
N LEU A 26 -4.26 14.25 5.33
CA LEU A 26 -3.56 13.46 6.34
C LEU A 26 -2.09 13.90 6.46
N PRO A 27 -1.44 13.65 7.59
CA PRO A 27 -0.04 13.99 7.77
C PRO A 27 0.85 13.02 6.97
N ILE A 28 1.73 13.56 6.14
CA ILE A 28 2.77 12.82 5.42
C ILE A 28 4.12 13.50 5.65
N PRO A 29 5.25 12.80 5.48
CA PRO A 29 6.56 13.43 5.50
C PRO A 29 6.64 14.46 4.38
N LYS A 30 7.41 15.53 4.57
CA LYS A 30 7.71 16.44 3.47
C LYS A 30 8.48 15.70 2.38
N ILE A 31 8.02 15.79 1.15
CA ILE A 31 8.64 15.14 -0.01
C ILE A 31 9.47 16.19 -0.75
N TYR A 32 10.78 15.96 -0.86
CA TYR A 32 11.69 16.89 -1.53
C TYR A 32 11.88 16.55 -3.01
N PHE A 33 11.83 15.26 -3.36
CA PHE A 33 12.05 14.80 -4.71
C PHE A 33 11.48 13.39 -4.92
N THR A 34 10.92 13.13 -6.10
CA THR A 34 10.50 11.80 -6.54
C THR A 34 10.95 11.54 -7.96
N LYS A 35 11.38 10.31 -8.25
CA LYS A 35 11.77 9.84 -9.58
C LYS A 35 11.33 8.40 -9.77
N ASN A 36 10.56 8.16 -10.83
CA ASN A 36 10.16 6.80 -11.22
C ASN A 36 11.36 6.02 -11.77
N CYS A 37 11.30 4.69 -11.72
CA CYS A 37 12.18 3.83 -12.49
C CYS A 37 12.04 4.17 -13.99
N ARG A 38 13.13 4.19 -14.78
CA ARG A 38 12.98 4.33 -16.24
C ARG A 38 12.31 3.07 -16.82
N GLU A 39 11.47 3.27 -17.83
CA GLU A 39 11.12 2.21 -18.77
C GLU A 39 12.38 1.82 -19.54
N GLU A 40 12.50 0.54 -19.90
CA GLU A 40 13.64 -0.01 -20.64
C GLU A 40 13.62 0.50 -22.09
N GLU A 41 13.93 1.79 -22.29
CA GLU A 41 14.13 2.36 -23.61
C GLU A 41 15.61 2.21 -23.99
N ASN A 42 15.87 1.15 -24.76
CA ASN A 42 17.07 0.80 -25.53
C ASN A 42 18.12 -0.09 -24.84
N GLU A 43 18.21 -1.35 -25.33
CA GLU A 43 19.17 -2.40 -24.94
C GLU A 43 20.67 -2.02 -25.08
N GLU A 44 21.00 -0.89 -25.73
CA GLU A 44 22.38 -0.48 -25.95
C GLU A 44 23.00 0.26 -24.74
N ASP A 45 22.20 0.96 -23.93
CA ASP A 45 22.69 1.67 -22.73
C ASP A 45 22.80 0.76 -21.48
N ASP A 46 22.13 -0.40 -21.49
CA ASP A 46 22.11 -1.37 -20.38
C ASP A 46 23.41 -2.18 -20.22
N LYS A 47 24.32 -2.11 -21.20
CA LYS A 47 25.63 -2.80 -21.11
C LYS A 47 26.59 -2.14 -20.13
N ILE A 48 26.37 -0.87 -19.76
CA ILE A 48 27.25 -0.11 -18.87
C ILE A 48 26.67 0.03 -17.46
N ASN A 49 25.33 -0.01 -17.29
CA ASN A 49 24.65 -0.01 -16.00
C ASN A 49 23.75 -1.24 -15.86
N LYS A 50 24.27 -2.35 -15.33
CA LYS A 50 23.49 -3.56 -14.95
C LYS A 50 22.40 -3.33 -13.90
N LEU A 51 22.24 -2.11 -13.42
CA LEU A 51 21.21 -1.65 -12.52
C LEU A 51 20.52 -0.50 -13.26
N GLY A 52 19.46 -0.80 -14.03
CA GLY A 52 18.63 0.25 -14.64
C GLY A 52 18.28 1.33 -13.61
N PRO A 53 18.07 2.59 -14.01
CA PRO A 53 18.06 3.71 -13.06
C PRO A 53 16.99 3.51 -11.99
N GLN A 54 17.47 3.32 -10.77
CA GLN A 54 16.68 3.06 -9.59
C GLN A 54 15.66 4.18 -9.37
N GLY A 55 14.43 3.81 -9.03
CA GLY A 55 13.44 4.75 -8.51
C GLY A 55 13.96 5.40 -7.23
N VAL A 56 13.67 6.68 -7.03
CA VAL A 56 14.15 7.45 -5.86
C VAL A 56 13.02 8.26 -5.26
N ILE A 57 12.92 8.24 -3.94
CA ILE A 57 12.14 9.19 -3.16
C ILE A 57 13.11 9.83 -2.14
N LEU A 58 13.16 11.16 -2.14
CA LEU A 58 13.84 11.94 -1.11
C LEU A 58 12.75 12.60 -0.27
N MET A 59 12.70 12.23 1.01
CA MET A 59 11.70 12.69 1.96
C MET A 59 12.34 13.12 3.28
N GLU A 60 11.57 13.83 4.08
CA GLU A 60 11.91 14.26 5.44
C GLU A 60 12.18 13.06 6.34
N ASP A 61 13.29 13.15 7.09
CA ASP A 61 13.61 12.21 8.16
C ASP A 61 12.88 12.60 9.44
N LEU A 62 11.98 11.73 9.88
CA LEU A 62 11.16 11.92 11.08
C LEU A 62 11.67 11.14 12.30
N THR A 63 12.79 10.41 12.19
CA THR A 63 13.23 9.43 13.20
C THR A 63 13.56 10.05 14.56
N GLU A 64 14.09 11.27 14.62
CA GLU A 64 14.44 11.91 15.89
C GLU A 64 13.21 12.25 16.76
N ASN A 65 12.07 12.53 16.12
CA ASN A 65 10.88 13.07 16.79
C ASN A 65 9.70 12.10 16.82
N THR A 66 9.85 10.92 16.21
CA THR A 66 8.76 9.95 16.08
C THR A 66 9.16 8.53 16.44
N HIS A 67 8.15 7.69 16.64
CA HIS A 67 8.30 6.25 16.84
C HIS A 67 7.16 5.49 16.15
N ILE A 68 7.43 4.21 15.91
CA ILE A 68 6.42 3.21 15.51
C ILE A 68 5.90 2.51 16.76
N THR A 69 4.61 2.20 16.78
CA THR A 69 4.04 1.37 17.85
C THR A 69 4.37 -0.10 17.58
N PRO A 70 4.96 -0.86 18.53
CA PRO A 70 5.26 -2.28 18.31
C PRO A 70 4.00 -3.10 18.00
N LEU A 71 4.09 -4.02 17.05
CA LEU A 71 2.99 -4.91 16.65
C LEU A 71 2.37 -5.65 17.85
N THR A 72 3.21 -6.09 18.79
CA THR A 72 2.78 -6.81 19.99
C THR A 72 1.99 -5.97 21.00
N LYS A 73 2.09 -4.64 20.91
CA LYS A 73 1.33 -3.73 21.77
C LYS A 73 0.00 -3.31 21.13
N GLY A 74 -0.03 -3.22 19.81
CA GLY A 74 -1.16 -2.68 19.07
C GLY A 74 -1.43 -1.20 19.37
N LEU A 75 -2.42 -0.63 18.69
CA LEU A 75 -2.87 0.74 18.92
C LEU A 75 -3.91 0.80 20.04
N ASN A 76 -3.87 1.86 20.85
CA ASN A 76 -4.93 2.15 21.81
C ASN A 76 -6.14 2.85 21.15
N GLU A 77 -7.25 2.98 21.88
CA GLU A 77 -8.50 3.57 21.35
C GLU A 77 -8.30 4.99 20.78
N ILE A 78 -7.54 5.85 21.47
CA ILE A 78 -7.28 7.22 21.03
C ILE A 78 -6.49 7.22 19.72
N GLN A 79 -5.47 6.37 19.62
CA GLN A 79 -4.67 6.20 18.41
C GLN A 79 -5.53 5.70 17.24
N ILE A 80 -6.39 4.70 17.47
CA ILE A 80 -7.32 4.19 16.46
C ILE A 80 -8.25 5.31 15.96
N MET A 81 -8.82 6.10 16.86
CA MET A 81 -9.69 7.22 16.49
C MET A 81 -8.94 8.30 15.69
N GLU A 82 -7.68 8.58 16.02
CA GLU A 82 -6.85 9.52 15.27
C GLU A 82 -6.57 9.01 13.84
N VAL A 83 -6.28 7.70 13.67
CA VAL A 83 -6.14 7.08 12.34
C VAL A 83 -7.45 7.19 11.54
N ILE A 84 -8.58 6.77 12.12
CA ILE A 84 -9.89 6.79 11.46
C ILE A 84 -10.26 8.20 10.99
N LYS A 85 -9.99 9.21 11.82
CA LYS A 85 -10.23 10.62 11.48
C LYS A 85 -9.48 11.04 10.22
N TYR A 86 -8.18 10.73 10.11
CA TYR A 86 -7.40 11.06 8.92
C TYR A 86 -7.80 10.24 7.69
N LEU A 87 -8.15 8.96 7.86
CA LEU A 87 -8.71 8.16 6.77
C LEU A 87 -10.05 8.71 6.26
N ALA A 88 -10.92 9.17 7.16
CA ALA A 88 -12.18 9.79 6.77
C ALA A 88 -11.95 11.06 5.94
N HIS A 89 -11.00 11.91 6.35
CA HIS A 89 -10.63 13.10 5.57
C HIS A 89 -10.02 12.73 4.21
N LEU A 90 -9.11 11.74 4.17
CA LEU A 90 -8.52 11.27 2.93
C LEU A 90 -9.59 10.74 1.98
N HIS A 91 -10.43 9.81 2.42
CA HIS A 91 -11.45 9.19 1.57
C HIS A 91 -12.50 10.20 1.13
N ALA A 92 -12.88 11.18 1.96
CA ALA A 92 -13.74 12.27 1.55
C ALA A 92 -13.10 13.11 0.42
N TYR A 93 -11.81 13.44 0.54
CA TYR A 93 -11.08 14.15 -0.51
C TYR A 93 -10.97 13.32 -1.81
N LEU A 94 -10.61 12.04 -1.70
CA LEU A 94 -10.46 11.13 -2.84
C LEU A 94 -11.79 10.83 -3.55
N SER A 95 -12.92 11.03 -2.87
CA SER A 95 -14.26 10.86 -3.43
C SER A 95 -14.72 12.04 -4.30
N LEU A 96 -13.99 13.17 -4.26
CA LEU A 96 -14.33 14.32 -5.11
C LEU A 96 -14.18 13.93 -6.59
N PRO A 97 -15.18 14.20 -7.46
CA PRO A 97 -15.20 13.64 -8.82
C PRO A 97 -13.92 13.85 -9.65
N LYS A 98 -13.33 15.05 -9.58
CA LYS A 98 -12.08 15.37 -10.29
C LYS A 98 -10.86 14.64 -9.72
N ILE A 99 -10.84 14.41 -8.41
CA ILE A 99 -9.78 13.68 -7.73
C ILE A 99 -9.93 12.18 -8.01
N LYS A 100 -11.17 11.68 -7.97
CA LYS A 100 -11.52 10.31 -8.37
C LYS A 100 -11.06 9.97 -9.77
N GLU A 101 -11.45 10.78 -10.75
CA GLU A 101 -11.02 10.58 -12.14
C GLU A 101 -9.49 10.60 -12.28
N LYS A 102 -8.79 11.42 -11.49
CA LYS A 102 -7.33 11.52 -11.53
C LYS A 102 -6.66 10.23 -11.03
N TRP A 103 -7.00 9.77 -9.81
CA TRP A 103 -6.33 8.59 -9.27
C TRP A 103 -6.68 7.31 -10.04
N GLN A 104 -7.90 7.20 -10.56
CA GLN A 104 -8.29 6.05 -11.41
C GLN A 104 -7.46 5.94 -12.70
N LYS A 105 -6.86 7.04 -13.17
CA LYS A 105 -6.01 7.06 -14.37
C LYS A 105 -4.53 6.91 -14.08
N GLU A 106 -4.07 7.39 -12.92
CA GLU A 106 -2.64 7.51 -12.61
C GLU A 106 -2.11 6.31 -11.80
N PHE A 107 -2.94 5.65 -11.00
CA PHE A 107 -2.53 4.51 -10.19
C PHE A 107 -2.64 3.20 -10.97
N VAL A 108 -1.63 2.36 -10.80
CA VAL A 108 -1.65 0.98 -11.28
C VAL A 108 -2.50 0.15 -10.33
N THR A 109 -3.44 -0.62 -10.86
CA THR A 109 -4.32 -1.49 -10.05
C THR A 109 -3.53 -2.65 -9.42
N ILE A 110 -4.10 -3.31 -8.41
CA ILE A 110 -3.47 -4.50 -7.81
C ILE A 110 -3.31 -5.64 -8.83
N GLU A 111 -4.26 -5.79 -9.75
CA GLU A 111 -4.19 -6.80 -10.82
C GLU A 111 -3.01 -6.52 -11.75
N GLU A 112 -2.86 -5.27 -12.20
CA GLU A 112 -1.73 -4.85 -13.02
C GLU A 112 -0.41 -4.91 -12.25
N MET A 113 -0.42 -4.62 -10.94
CA MET A 113 0.77 -4.63 -10.10
C MET A 113 1.37 -6.04 -10.00
N TRP A 114 0.56 -7.01 -9.58
CA TRP A 114 1.00 -8.37 -9.32
C TRP A 114 1.03 -9.22 -10.60
N GLY A 115 0.09 -9.02 -11.52
CA GLY A 115 -0.14 -9.95 -12.62
C GLY A 115 -0.70 -11.29 -12.12
N GLN A 116 -1.50 -11.95 -12.96
CA GLN A 116 -2.22 -13.16 -12.55
C GLN A 116 -1.28 -14.30 -12.11
N SER A 117 -0.20 -14.55 -12.86
CA SER A 117 0.72 -15.66 -12.59
C SER A 117 1.52 -15.47 -11.29
N VAL A 118 1.97 -14.25 -10.98
CA VAL A 118 2.77 -14.02 -9.77
C VAL A 118 1.90 -14.10 -8.52
N ALA A 119 0.64 -13.66 -8.60
CA ALA A 119 -0.31 -13.82 -7.50
C ALA A 119 -0.59 -15.31 -7.21
N GLU A 120 -0.73 -16.14 -8.25
CA GLU A 120 -0.95 -17.58 -8.13
C GLU A 120 0.29 -18.30 -7.56
N GLU A 121 1.50 -17.98 -8.05
CA GLU A 121 2.76 -18.55 -7.56
C GLU A 121 3.04 -18.17 -6.11
N PHE A 122 2.88 -16.89 -5.76
CA PHE A 122 3.09 -16.41 -4.40
C PHE A 122 2.07 -16.99 -3.42
N GLY A 123 0.80 -17.04 -3.82
CA GLY A 123 -0.26 -17.66 -3.03
C GLY A 123 0.00 -19.14 -2.77
N SER A 124 0.41 -19.88 -3.81
CA SER A 124 0.71 -21.32 -3.70
C SER A 124 1.89 -21.57 -2.76
N ALA A 125 2.99 -20.83 -2.91
CA ALA A 125 4.17 -20.97 -2.06
C ALA A 125 3.89 -20.61 -0.58
N MET A 126 3.02 -19.63 -0.34
CA MET A 126 2.59 -19.28 1.03
C MET A 126 1.74 -20.40 1.63
N ILE A 127 0.80 -20.95 0.87
CA ILE A 127 -0.04 -22.06 1.33
C ILE A 127 0.84 -23.28 1.64
N GLU A 128 1.78 -23.64 0.77
CA GLU A 128 2.72 -24.74 1.01
C GLU A 128 3.46 -24.55 2.34
N GLN A 129 4.02 -23.36 2.60
CA GLN A 129 4.70 -23.06 3.86
C GLN A 129 3.78 -23.14 5.07
N ILE A 130 2.52 -22.67 4.97
CA ILE A 130 1.57 -22.76 6.07
C ILE A 130 1.23 -24.22 6.37
N MET A 131 1.12 -25.06 5.35
CA MET A 131 0.82 -26.49 5.51
C MET A 131 1.96 -27.28 6.17
N GLU A 132 3.17 -26.71 6.26
CA GLU A 132 4.31 -27.27 7.00
C GLU A 132 4.36 -26.87 8.48
N LEU A 133 3.46 -25.99 8.93
CA LEU A 133 3.39 -25.55 10.33
C LEU A 133 2.70 -26.58 11.24
N ASP A 134 2.72 -26.30 12.54
CA ASP A 134 2.05 -27.12 13.56
C ASP A 134 0.55 -27.30 13.27
N GLU A 135 0.02 -28.47 13.63
CA GLU A 135 -1.37 -28.87 13.34
C GLU A 135 -2.41 -27.88 13.86
N ASP A 136 -2.13 -27.25 15.01
CA ASP A 136 -2.98 -26.21 15.62
C ASP A 136 -3.13 -24.95 14.75
N ILE A 137 -2.19 -24.69 13.84
CA ILE A 137 -2.22 -23.59 12.86
C ILE A 137 -2.85 -24.07 11.55
N VAL A 138 -2.48 -25.27 11.11
CA VAL A 138 -2.91 -25.84 9.83
C VAL A 138 -4.42 -26.12 9.82
N GLU A 139 -4.98 -26.67 10.89
CA GLU A 139 -6.39 -27.11 10.88
C GLU A 139 -7.38 -25.95 10.69
N PRO A 140 -7.26 -24.81 11.40
CA PRO A 140 -8.05 -23.61 11.09
C PRO A 140 -7.79 -23.08 9.69
N PHE A 141 -6.52 -23.12 9.24
CA PHE A 141 -6.16 -22.60 7.93
C PHE A 141 -6.80 -23.38 6.79
N LYS A 142 -6.99 -24.71 6.90
CA LYS A 142 -7.67 -25.51 5.86
C LYS A 142 -9.04 -24.97 5.46
N ILE A 143 -9.77 -24.34 6.39
CA ILE A 143 -11.07 -23.72 6.11
C ILE A 143 -10.89 -22.54 5.13
N ILE A 144 -9.93 -21.65 5.41
CA ILE A 144 -9.64 -20.47 4.60
C ILE A 144 -8.90 -20.86 3.31
N GLY A 145 -7.90 -21.73 3.42
CA GLY A 145 -7.13 -22.32 2.32
C GLY A 145 -8.03 -22.89 1.22
N ASN A 146 -9.05 -23.66 1.60
CA ASN A 146 -10.00 -24.21 0.65
C ASN A 146 -10.85 -23.16 -0.08
N LEU A 147 -11.05 -21.97 0.50
CA LEU A 147 -11.73 -20.86 -0.15
C LEU A 147 -10.79 -20.11 -1.08
N VAL A 148 -9.58 -19.75 -0.61
CA VAL A 148 -8.61 -18.98 -1.39
C VAL A 148 -8.01 -19.76 -2.56
N MET A 149 -8.13 -21.09 -2.56
CA MET A 149 -7.77 -21.93 -3.71
C MET A 149 -8.85 -22.02 -4.79
N LYS A 150 -10.06 -21.50 -4.55
CA LYS A 150 -11.15 -21.51 -5.55
C LYS A 150 -11.01 -20.29 -6.47
N PRO A 151 -10.77 -20.47 -7.79
CA PRO A 151 -10.60 -19.36 -8.71
C PRO A 151 -11.80 -18.39 -8.72
N ASP A 152 -13.02 -18.92 -8.67
CA ASP A 152 -14.24 -18.10 -8.66
C ASP A 152 -14.35 -17.25 -7.39
N PHE A 153 -13.91 -17.76 -6.24
CA PHE A 153 -13.91 -17.02 -4.99
C PHE A 153 -12.87 -15.91 -5.01
N VAL A 154 -11.65 -16.20 -5.47
CA VAL A 154 -10.58 -15.21 -5.61
C VAL A 154 -10.97 -14.13 -6.61
N LYS A 155 -11.58 -14.51 -7.73
CA LYS A 155 -12.09 -13.57 -8.73
C LYS A 155 -13.19 -12.68 -8.16
N TRP A 156 -14.15 -13.27 -7.44
CA TRP A 156 -15.21 -12.51 -6.78
C TRP A 156 -14.66 -11.53 -5.75
N MET A 157 -13.72 -11.96 -4.91
CA MET A 157 -13.03 -11.10 -3.93
C MET A 157 -12.29 -9.92 -4.58
N LYS A 158 -11.74 -10.10 -5.78
CA LYS A 158 -10.96 -9.06 -6.47
C LYS A 158 -11.81 -8.09 -7.30
N GLU A 159 -12.92 -8.54 -7.87
CA GLU A 159 -13.64 -7.79 -8.91
C GLU A 159 -15.08 -7.38 -8.55
N LYS A 160 -15.66 -8.01 -7.52
CA LYS A 160 -17.12 -7.93 -7.30
C LYS A 160 -17.54 -7.70 -5.87
N CYS A 161 -16.75 -8.11 -4.88
CA CYS A 161 -17.20 -8.13 -3.50
C CYS A 161 -17.61 -6.73 -3.02
N GLU A 162 -16.86 -5.69 -3.37
CA GLU A 162 -17.15 -4.30 -3.03
C GLU A 162 -18.48 -3.84 -3.65
N ASN A 163 -18.74 -4.21 -4.91
CA ASN A 163 -19.97 -3.86 -5.62
C ASN A 163 -21.19 -4.58 -5.03
N ASP A 164 -21.07 -5.86 -4.70
CA ASP A 164 -22.14 -6.67 -4.13
C ASP A 164 -22.57 -6.16 -2.74
N TYR A 165 -21.66 -5.52 -1.98
CA TYR A 165 -21.94 -4.91 -0.68
C TYR A 165 -22.19 -3.39 -0.74
N GLY A 166 -22.20 -2.79 -1.93
CA GLY A 166 -22.41 -1.35 -2.10
C GLY A 166 -21.30 -0.48 -1.49
N VAL A 167 -20.09 -1.02 -1.38
CA VAL A 167 -18.91 -0.29 -0.91
C VAL A 167 -18.37 0.54 -2.08
N PRO A 168 -18.28 1.87 -1.94
CA PRO A 168 -17.77 2.71 -3.01
C PRO A 168 -16.28 2.44 -3.24
N GLU A 169 -15.91 2.29 -4.50
CA GLU A 169 -14.52 2.23 -4.93
C GLU A 169 -13.81 3.56 -4.61
N ILE A 170 -12.73 3.45 -3.82
CA ILE A 170 -11.91 4.55 -3.35
C ILE A 170 -10.45 4.09 -3.31
N LEU A 171 -9.51 4.96 -3.68
CA LEU A 171 -8.09 4.70 -3.51
C LEU A 171 -7.78 4.52 -2.02
N THR A 172 -7.09 3.44 -1.68
CA THR A 172 -6.69 3.09 -0.31
C THR A 172 -5.16 3.10 -0.17
N HIS A 173 -4.66 2.97 1.05
CA HIS A 173 -3.23 2.82 1.31
C HIS A 173 -2.67 1.45 0.87
N GLY A 174 -3.52 0.41 0.87
CA GLY A 174 -3.15 -0.96 0.49
C GLY A 174 -2.28 -1.74 1.49
N ASP A 175 -1.55 -1.06 2.38
CA ASP A 175 -0.73 -1.67 3.44
C ASP A 175 -0.77 -0.83 4.72
N LEU A 176 -1.96 -0.56 5.27
CA LEU A 176 -2.06 0.25 6.47
C LEU A 176 -2.04 -0.61 7.74
N TRP A 177 -0.93 -0.54 8.46
CA TRP A 177 -0.72 -1.19 9.74
C TRP A 177 0.22 -0.36 10.62
N ASN A 178 0.41 -0.75 11.87
CA ASN A 178 1.11 0.04 12.89
C ASN A 178 2.55 0.45 12.49
N ASN A 179 3.23 -0.31 11.63
CA ASN A 179 4.59 0.01 11.17
C ASN A 179 4.63 1.15 10.14
N ASN A 180 3.50 1.42 9.48
CA ASN A 180 3.37 2.47 8.48
C ASN A 180 2.76 3.76 9.07
N LEU A 181 2.72 3.83 10.41
CA LEU A 181 2.23 4.94 11.19
C LEU A 181 3.33 5.46 12.12
N LEU A 182 3.73 6.72 11.93
CA LEU A 182 4.66 7.41 12.81
C LEU A 182 3.90 8.26 13.83
N TRP A 183 4.29 8.14 15.10
CA TRP A 183 3.69 8.86 16.23
C TRP A 183 4.70 9.80 16.85
N TYR A 184 4.28 11.00 17.28
CA TYR A 184 5.21 11.93 17.93
C TYR A 184 5.70 11.40 19.28
N ASN A 185 7.00 11.53 19.54
CA ASN A 185 7.62 11.12 20.81
C ASN A 185 7.08 11.91 22.01
N ASN A 186 6.79 13.20 21.81
CA ASN A 186 6.25 14.07 22.86
C ASN A 186 4.73 13.93 23.07
N ASN A 187 4.03 13.25 22.15
CA ASN A 187 2.61 12.96 22.25
C ASN A 187 2.30 11.67 21.46
N PRO A 188 2.37 10.48 22.09
CA PRO A 188 2.23 9.20 21.42
C PRO A 188 0.81 8.92 20.90
N ASN A 189 -0.17 9.79 21.21
CA ASN A 189 -1.53 9.71 20.68
C ASN A 189 -1.77 10.64 19.48
N ARG A 190 -0.74 11.39 19.05
CA ARG A 190 -0.81 12.26 17.87
C ARG A 190 -0.01 11.65 16.73
N LEU A 191 -0.69 11.41 15.61
CA LEU A 191 -0.04 10.96 14.38
C LEU A 191 0.87 12.04 13.82
N ALA A 192 2.08 11.62 13.47
CA ALA A 192 3.09 12.43 12.81
C ALA A 192 3.11 12.20 11.29
N ALA A 193 2.93 10.96 10.83
CA ALA A 193 2.86 10.65 9.41
C ALA A 193 2.24 9.28 9.11
N PHE A 194 1.63 9.16 7.94
CA PHE A 194 1.40 7.91 7.22
C PHE A 194 2.51 7.75 6.17
N ILE A 195 3.14 6.59 6.09
CA ILE A 195 4.26 6.31 5.19
C ILE A 195 4.03 4.99 4.43
N ASP A 196 4.89 4.70 3.45
CA ASP A 196 4.89 3.43 2.71
C ASP A 196 3.61 3.21 1.87
N TRP A 197 3.38 4.13 0.94
CA TRP A 197 2.20 4.12 0.05
C TRP A 197 2.38 3.24 -1.20
N GLN A 198 3.33 2.30 -1.16
CA GLN A 198 3.72 1.49 -2.32
C GLN A 198 2.64 0.50 -2.79
N LEU A 199 1.70 0.15 -1.92
CA LEU A 199 0.53 -0.68 -2.26
C LEU A 199 -0.75 0.12 -2.49
N ALA A 200 -0.66 1.46 -2.59
CA ALA A 200 -1.83 2.28 -2.81
C ALA A 200 -2.54 1.88 -4.11
N THR A 201 -3.80 1.45 -3.98
CA THR A 201 -4.67 0.94 -5.04
C THR A 201 -6.13 1.23 -4.72
#